data_AF-A0A7Z9U9R9-F1
#
_entry.id   AF-A0A7Z9U9R9-F1
#
_cell.length_a   1.000
_cell.length_b   1.000
_cell.length_c   1.000
_cell.angle_alpha   90.00
_cell.angle_beta   90.00
_cell.angle_gamma   90.00
#
_symmetry.space_group_name_H-M   'P 1'
#
loop_
_entity.id
_entity.type
_entity.pdbx_description
1 polymer ?
#
loop_
_entity_poly.entity_id
_entity_poly.type
_entity_poly.pdbx_seq_one_letter_code
_entity_poly.pdbx_strand_id
1 'polypeptide(L)'
;MTVRAFFRLIILLSLLWLALPGLAQTASPTPSPTASDKVTELRDKLQEVQRRLEEAPEGAPFSVRSVDPEAPPGYVDSLQRYDVNLRRLITLEQGKARIKTESEQVSEAIKEVSSRGLDVQKPYSVALLDGLQSELDVTGEKLRSARLATNAAKTSEDLESQRLSKLQALRRRLLDRLNDSPGDVELKRRVENAMVAIEAAQSGVDLAQAELETSKLEQELAEKRQELLQLKIQLVQDSFRFSESTLQTQLDSLEADRDQATERLKSFKKSEEVSSQRLNTLLEDGIPDSEQVSEIAARQEWVTTHQRKRRLLEEKLEYILSRRDLWEWRYLTHGVEFDIPE
;
A
#
# COMPACT_ATOMS: atom_id res chain seq x y z
N MET A 1 -50.70 32.53 -34.07
CA MET A 1 -50.56 31.06 -34.12
C MET A 1 -49.08 30.80 -33.92
N THR A 2 -48.55 30.31 -32.81
CA THR A 2 -48.77 28.99 -32.19
C THR A 2 -48.20 29.04 -30.75
N VAL A 3 -49.05 29.15 -29.73
CA VAL A 3 -48.67 28.96 -28.31
C VAL A 3 -49.68 28.05 -27.59
N ARG A 4 -50.72 27.56 -28.28
CA ARG A 4 -51.82 26.77 -27.69
C ARG A 4 -51.71 25.24 -27.87
N ALA A 5 -50.66 24.74 -28.50
CA ALA A 5 -50.47 23.29 -28.72
C ALA A 5 -49.63 22.60 -27.63
N PHE A 6 -48.82 23.34 -26.87
CA PHE A 6 -47.91 22.75 -25.86
C PHE A 6 -48.58 22.53 -24.49
N PHE A 7 -49.66 23.25 -24.18
CA PHE A 7 -50.33 23.18 -22.88
C PHE A 7 -51.40 22.07 -22.76
N ARG A 8 -51.75 21.40 -23.86
CA ARG A 8 -52.75 20.31 -23.86
C ARG A 8 -52.15 18.90 -23.80
N LEU A 9 -50.82 18.76 -23.89
CA LEU A 9 -50.13 17.48 -23.69
C LEU A 9 -49.83 17.19 -22.21
N ILE A 10 -49.86 18.20 -21.35
CA ILE A 10 -49.46 18.11 -19.93
C ILE A 10 -50.64 17.74 -19.00
N ILE A 11 -51.89 17.89 -19.47
CA ILE A 11 -53.10 17.62 -18.67
C ILE A 11 -53.74 16.25 -18.97
N LEU A 12 -53.30 15.56 -20.04
CA LEU A 12 -53.82 14.23 -20.42
C LEU A 12 -52.89 13.07 -20.00
N LEU A 13 -51.66 13.34 -19.56
CA LEU A 13 -50.79 12.33 -18.97
C LEU A 13 -50.86 12.27 -17.42
N SER A 14 -51.67 13.15 -16.82
CA SER A 14 -51.87 13.29 -15.37
C SER A 14 -53.18 12.65 -14.87
N LEU A 15 -53.88 11.91 -15.74
CA LEU A 15 -55.14 11.19 -15.41
C LEU A 15 -55.09 9.70 -15.75
N LEU A 16 -53.90 9.11 -15.84
CA LEU A 16 -53.71 7.66 -15.82
C LEU A 16 -53.12 7.22 -14.47
N TRP A 17 -53.72 7.70 -13.38
CA TRP A 17 -53.31 7.43 -11.99
C TRP A 17 -54.48 7.08 -11.07
N LEU A 18 -55.62 6.66 -11.61
CA LEU A 18 -56.76 6.17 -10.82
C LEU A 18 -57.49 5.04 -11.55
N ALA A 19 -57.00 3.81 -11.39
CA ALA A 19 -57.80 2.58 -11.25
C ALA A 19 -56.90 1.35 -11.31
N LEU A 20 -56.33 0.95 -10.18
CA LEU A 20 -55.94 -0.45 -9.90
C LEU A 20 -55.79 -0.61 -8.38
N PRO A 21 -56.75 -1.25 -7.70
CA PRO A 21 -56.55 -1.75 -6.35
C PRO A 21 -55.94 -3.16 -6.44
N GLY A 22 -54.79 -3.39 -5.81
CA GLY A 22 -54.28 -4.75 -5.61
C GLY A 22 -52.76 -4.87 -5.58
N LEU A 23 -52.22 -5.03 -4.36
CA LEU A 23 -50.90 -5.59 -4.03
C LEU A 23 -49.67 -4.78 -4.47
N ALA A 24 -49.48 -3.62 -3.86
CA ALA A 24 -48.13 -3.11 -3.58
C ALA A 24 -47.73 -3.55 -2.17
N GLN A 25 -47.20 -4.77 -2.04
CA GLN A 25 -46.29 -5.07 -0.94
C GLN A 25 -45.05 -4.23 -1.21
N THR A 26 -44.87 -3.19 -0.41
CA THR A 26 -43.61 -2.47 -0.29
C THR A 26 -42.57 -3.48 0.16
N ALA A 27 -41.78 -4.00 -0.78
CA ALA A 27 -40.49 -4.58 -0.46
C ALA A 27 -39.67 -3.44 0.14
N SER A 28 -39.59 -3.43 1.48
CA SER A 28 -38.64 -2.60 2.20
C SER A 28 -37.25 -2.83 1.59
N PRO A 29 -36.45 -1.78 1.34
CA PRO A 29 -35.05 -2.00 1.01
C PRO A 29 -34.45 -2.77 2.18
N THR A 30 -34.04 -4.01 1.93
CA THR A 30 -33.31 -4.81 2.91
C THR A 30 -32.12 -3.96 3.34
N PRO A 31 -31.96 -3.62 4.63
CA PRO A 31 -30.80 -2.86 5.06
C PRO A 31 -29.56 -3.65 4.65
N SER A 32 -28.65 -3.01 3.92
CA SER A 32 -27.35 -3.60 3.60
C SER A 32 -26.72 -4.07 4.91
N PRO A 33 -26.25 -5.33 5.00
CA PRO A 33 -25.73 -5.87 6.24
C PRO A 33 -24.58 -4.99 6.73
N THR A 34 -24.58 -4.69 8.03
CA THR A 34 -23.51 -3.93 8.69
C THR A 34 -22.21 -4.73 8.55
N ALA A 35 -21.05 -4.07 8.57
CA ALA A 35 -19.75 -4.78 8.52
C ALA A 35 -19.64 -5.86 9.62
N SER A 36 -20.26 -5.63 10.78
CA SER A 36 -20.40 -6.61 11.86
C SER A 36 -21.17 -7.86 11.43
N ASP A 37 -22.30 -7.69 10.73
CA ASP A 37 -23.19 -8.78 10.29
C ASP A 37 -22.50 -9.66 9.23
N LYS A 38 -21.73 -9.03 8.33
CA LYS A 38 -20.92 -9.73 7.32
C LYS A 38 -19.81 -10.57 7.96
N VAL A 39 -19.11 -10.02 8.96
CA VAL A 39 -18.03 -10.74 9.65
C VAL A 39 -18.58 -11.94 10.43
N THR A 40 -19.76 -11.83 11.03
CA THR A 40 -20.41 -12.98 11.69
C THR A 40 -20.77 -14.07 10.69
N GLU A 41 -21.37 -13.73 9.55
CA GLU A 41 -21.70 -14.71 8.51
C GLU A 41 -20.46 -15.44 7.98
N LEU A 42 -19.36 -14.72 7.77
CA LEU A 42 -18.09 -15.31 7.32
C LEU A 42 -17.49 -16.27 8.36
N ARG A 43 -17.66 -15.98 9.67
CA ARG A 43 -17.21 -16.87 10.75
C ARG A 43 -18.03 -18.14 10.83
N ASP A 44 -19.34 -18.05 10.63
CA ASP A 44 -20.21 -19.23 10.61
C ASP A 44 -19.85 -20.15 9.43
N LYS A 45 -19.61 -19.57 8.25
CA LYS A 45 -19.11 -20.32 7.08
C LYS A 45 -17.74 -20.96 7.34
N LEU A 46 -16.84 -20.26 8.03
CA LEU A 46 -15.52 -20.76 8.38
C LEU A 46 -15.61 -21.98 9.31
N GLN A 47 -16.48 -21.92 10.32
CA GLN A 47 -16.73 -23.05 11.23
C GLN A 47 -17.27 -24.27 10.48
N GLU A 48 -18.21 -24.05 9.55
CA GLU A 48 -18.74 -25.14 8.73
C GLU A 48 -17.67 -25.79 7.83
N VAL A 49 -16.80 -24.99 7.21
CA VAL A 49 -15.68 -25.52 6.40
C VAL A 49 -14.68 -26.30 7.27
N GLN A 50 -14.40 -25.82 8.48
CA GLN A 50 -13.52 -26.50 9.43
C GLN A 50 -14.10 -27.84 9.88
N ARG A 51 -15.39 -27.87 10.21
CA ARG A 51 -16.11 -29.11 10.51
C ARG A 51 -16.02 -30.11 9.35
N ARG A 52 -16.23 -29.65 8.11
CA ARG A 52 -16.10 -30.49 6.90
C ARG A 52 -14.68 -30.98 6.63
N LEU A 53 -13.65 -30.25 7.09
CA LEU A 53 -12.25 -30.68 7.04
C LEU A 53 -11.95 -31.75 8.09
N GLU A 54 -12.51 -31.63 9.30
CA GLU A 54 -12.36 -32.60 10.38
C GLU A 54 -13.10 -33.92 10.08
N GLU A 55 -14.26 -33.84 9.44
CA GLU A 55 -15.06 -35.01 9.01
C GLU A 55 -14.57 -35.63 7.70
N ALA A 56 -13.56 -35.04 7.05
CA ALA A 56 -13.02 -35.56 5.81
C ALA A 56 -12.32 -36.92 6.07
N PRO A 57 -12.61 -37.97 5.29
CA PRO A 57 -12.04 -39.28 5.53
C PRO A 57 -10.51 -39.25 5.43
N GLU A 58 -9.82 -39.62 6.52
CA GLU A 58 -8.37 -39.83 6.55
C GLU A 58 -7.98 -40.87 5.48
N GLY A 59 -7.18 -40.46 4.49
CA GLY A 59 -6.63 -41.38 3.51
C GLY A 59 -7.43 -41.60 2.23
N ALA A 60 -8.19 -40.61 1.74
CA ALA A 60 -8.44 -40.54 0.30
C ALA A 60 -7.07 -40.49 -0.40
N PRO A 61 -6.70 -41.48 -1.24
CA PRO A 61 -5.37 -41.56 -1.80
C PRO A 61 -5.08 -40.23 -2.48
N PHE A 62 -3.90 -39.68 -2.19
CA PHE A 62 -3.23 -38.72 -3.05
C PHE A 62 -3.54 -39.16 -4.47
N SER A 63 -4.40 -38.42 -5.18
CA SER A 63 -4.49 -38.59 -6.62
C SER A 63 -3.13 -38.17 -7.12
N VAL A 64 -2.25 -39.15 -7.22
CA VAL A 64 -1.04 -39.14 -8.04
C VAL A 64 -1.43 -38.40 -9.28
N ARG A 65 -0.88 -37.19 -9.47
CA ARG A 65 -0.86 -36.40 -10.70
C ARG A 65 -1.57 -37.12 -11.85
N SER A 66 -2.90 -37.14 -11.84
CA SER A 66 -3.62 -37.57 -13.02
C SER A 66 -3.44 -36.39 -13.94
N VAL A 67 -2.64 -36.58 -14.98
CA VAL A 67 -2.52 -35.66 -16.13
C VAL A 67 -3.83 -35.71 -16.94
N ASP A 68 -4.96 -35.84 -16.26
CA ASP A 68 -6.29 -35.70 -16.81
C ASP A 68 -6.64 -34.21 -16.65
N PRO A 69 -6.57 -33.42 -17.74
CA PRO A 69 -6.86 -31.99 -17.69
C PRO A 69 -8.32 -31.70 -17.30
N GLU A 70 -9.18 -32.73 -17.21
CA GLU A 70 -10.59 -32.62 -16.79
C GLU A 70 -10.84 -33.09 -15.34
N ALA A 71 -9.82 -33.48 -14.57
CA ALA A 71 -9.99 -33.81 -13.17
C ALA A 71 -10.13 -32.53 -12.31
N PRO A 72 -11.21 -32.39 -11.52
CA PRO A 72 -11.33 -31.26 -10.58
C PRO A 72 -10.30 -31.39 -9.45
N PRO A 73 -9.96 -30.28 -8.76
CA PRO A 73 -9.11 -30.31 -7.57
C PRO A 73 -9.67 -31.27 -6.50
N GLY A 74 -8.79 -31.83 -5.67
CA GLY A 74 -9.19 -32.71 -4.58
C GLY A 74 -10.13 -32.02 -3.59
N TYR A 75 -10.98 -32.82 -2.93
CA TYR A 75 -11.94 -32.34 -1.92
C TYR A 75 -11.24 -31.56 -0.79
N VAL A 76 -10.24 -32.18 -0.17
CA VAL A 76 -9.51 -31.59 0.97
C VAL A 76 -8.77 -30.32 0.54
N ASP A 77 -8.07 -30.35 -0.60
CA ASP A 77 -7.37 -29.18 -1.13
C ASP A 77 -8.33 -28.00 -1.39
N SER A 78 -9.52 -28.30 -1.90
CA SER A 78 -10.56 -27.30 -2.16
C SER A 78 -11.09 -26.68 -0.86
N LEU A 79 -11.37 -27.50 0.16
CA LEU A 79 -11.79 -27.01 1.47
C LEU A 79 -10.70 -26.19 2.17
N GLN A 80 -9.43 -26.61 2.10
CA GLN A 80 -8.32 -25.84 2.65
C GLN A 80 -8.20 -24.47 1.99
N ARG A 81 -8.34 -24.41 0.66
CA ARG A 81 -8.37 -23.13 -0.07
C ARG A 81 -9.55 -22.27 0.36
N TYR A 82 -10.72 -22.87 0.58
CA TYR A 82 -11.90 -22.17 1.05
C TYR A 82 -11.69 -21.59 2.48
N ASP A 83 -11.16 -22.38 3.42
CA ASP A 83 -10.82 -21.90 4.79
C ASP A 83 -9.86 -20.70 4.75
N VAL A 84 -8.78 -20.79 3.96
CA VAL A 84 -7.80 -19.69 3.84
C VAL A 84 -8.46 -18.43 3.26
N ASN A 85 -9.31 -18.57 2.24
CA ASN A 85 -10.01 -17.44 1.64
C ASN A 85 -10.95 -16.76 2.65
N LEU A 86 -11.72 -17.53 3.42
CA LEU A 86 -12.63 -17.01 4.44
C LEU A 86 -11.90 -16.26 5.56
N ARG A 87 -10.76 -16.80 6.04
CA ARG A 87 -9.94 -16.11 7.05
C ARG A 87 -9.43 -14.75 6.55
N ARG A 88 -8.93 -14.71 5.32
CA ARG A 88 -8.46 -13.46 4.69
C ARG A 88 -9.59 -12.45 4.50
N LEU A 89 -10.75 -12.90 4.04
CA LEU A 89 -11.95 -12.07 3.93
C LEU A 89 -12.33 -11.43 5.26
N ILE A 90 -12.33 -12.19 6.35
CA ILE A 90 -12.60 -11.67 7.69
C ILE A 90 -11.60 -10.56 8.06
N THR A 91 -10.30 -10.77 7.83
CA THR A 91 -9.27 -9.77 8.13
C THR A 91 -9.46 -8.49 7.30
N LEU A 92 -9.78 -8.61 6.00
CA LEU A 92 -10.01 -7.47 5.13
C LEU A 92 -11.23 -6.66 5.55
N GLU A 93 -12.36 -7.33 5.84
CA GLU A 93 -13.58 -6.65 6.28
C GLU A 93 -13.37 -5.88 7.59
N GLN A 94 -12.59 -6.43 8.52
CA GLN A 94 -12.21 -5.72 9.75
C GLN A 94 -11.29 -4.53 9.47
N GLY A 95 -10.36 -4.66 8.52
CA GLY A 95 -9.44 -3.59 8.11
C GLY A 95 -10.14 -2.40 7.43
N LYS A 96 -11.21 -2.64 6.66
CA LYS A 96 -11.97 -1.60 5.95
C LYS A 96 -12.50 -0.50 6.89
N ALA A 97 -12.95 -0.85 8.09
CA ALA A 97 -13.45 0.13 9.05
C ALA A 97 -12.36 1.13 9.46
N ARG A 98 -11.14 0.63 9.71
CA ARG A 98 -9.99 1.47 10.06
C ARG A 98 -9.63 2.43 8.93
N ILE A 99 -9.58 1.95 7.69
CA ILE A 99 -9.25 2.80 6.52
C ILE A 99 -10.29 3.91 6.36
N LYS A 100 -11.58 3.60 6.57
CA LYS A 100 -12.65 4.61 6.53
C LYS A 100 -12.48 5.67 7.61
N THR A 101 -12.22 5.28 8.85
CA THR A 101 -11.96 6.22 9.95
C THR A 101 -10.74 7.10 9.67
N GLU A 102 -9.62 6.52 9.20
CA GLU A 102 -8.44 7.28 8.80
C GLU A 102 -8.76 8.25 7.64
N SER A 103 -9.60 7.84 6.68
CA SER A 103 -10.04 8.72 5.60
C SER A 103 -10.90 9.87 6.08
N GLU A 104 -11.78 9.65 7.05
CA GLU A 104 -12.61 10.71 7.64
C GLU A 104 -11.74 11.73 8.38
N GLN A 105 -10.77 11.26 9.15
CA GLN A 105 -9.80 12.11 9.85
C GLN A 105 -8.99 12.98 8.90
N VAL A 106 -8.49 12.41 7.78
CA VAL A 106 -7.75 13.19 6.78
C VAL A 106 -8.68 14.21 6.10
N SER A 107 -9.92 13.82 5.78
CA SER A 107 -10.91 14.75 5.22
C SER A 107 -11.28 15.89 6.18
N GLU A 108 -11.32 15.63 7.49
CA GLU A 108 -11.51 16.66 8.50
C GLU A 108 -10.29 17.57 8.61
N ALA A 109 -9.08 17.01 8.59
CA ALA A 109 -7.83 17.79 8.59
C ALA A 109 -7.72 18.71 7.36
N ILE A 110 -8.17 18.26 6.18
CA ILE A 110 -8.24 19.12 4.97
C ILE A 110 -9.16 20.32 5.23
N LYS A 111 -10.36 20.09 5.78
CA LYS A 111 -11.30 21.17 6.11
C LYS A 111 -10.74 22.12 7.16
N GLU A 112 -10.07 21.60 8.18
CA GLU A 112 -9.46 22.41 9.22
C GLU A 112 -8.34 23.29 8.66
N VAL A 113 -7.39 22.70 7.93
CA VAL A 113 -6.29 23.44 7.30
C VAL A 113 -6.82 24.47 6.31
N SER A 114 -7.87 24.14 5.55
CA SER A 114 -8.48 25.09 4.61
C SER A 114 -9.14 26.28 5.29
N SER A 115 -9.68 26.10 6.50
CA SER A 115 -10.47 27.15 7.19
C SER A 115 -9.67 27.96 8.20
N ARG A 116 -8.72 27.32 8.90
CA ARG A 116 -7.93 27.94 9.99
C ARG A 116 -6.46 28.12 9.61
N GLY A 117 -5.99 27.51 8.53
CA GLY A 117 -4.57 27.46 8.19
C GLY A 117 -3.82 26.38 8.99
N LEU A 118 -2.49 26.50 9.04
CA LEU A 118 -1.65 25.59 9.81
C LEU A 118 -1.63 25.96 11.30
N ASP A 119 -1.60 24.96 12.17
CA ASP A 119 -1.39 25.10 13.63
C ASP A 119 0.09 25.37 13.97
N VAL A 120 0.71 26.28 13.22
CA VAL A 120 2.08 26.76 13.43
C VAL A 120 2.03 28.28 13.30
N GLN A 121 2.71 28.97 14.22
CA GLN A 121 2.73 30.43 14.21
C GLN A 121 3.51 30.95 12.98
N LYS A 122 2.94 31.93 12.27
CA LYS A 122 3.60 32.63 11.18
C LYS A 122 4.73 33.54 11.71
N PRO A 123 5.80 33.81 10.92
CA PRO A 123 6.05 33.30 9.56
C PRO A 123 6.48 31.84 9.56
N TYR A 124 6.09 31.10 8.51
CA TYR A 124 6.46 29.69 8.39
C TYR A 124 7.94 29.52 8.05
N SER A 125 8.57 28.51 8.64
CA SER A 125 9.99 28.23 8.43
C SER A 125 10.25 27.41 7.16
N VAL A 126 11.45 27.52 6.60
CA VAL A 126 11.89 26.67 5.48
C VAL A 126 11.99 25.20 5.89
N ALA A 127 12.39 24.92 7.13
CA ALA A 127 12.44 23.57 7.64
C ALA A 127 11.05 22.89 7.61
N LEU A 128 9.98 23.66 7.86
CA LEU A 128 8.61 23.17 7.71
C LEU A 128 8.28 22.86 6.25
N LEU A 129 8.66 23.75 5.31
CA LEU A 129 8.45 23.53 3.87
C LEU A 129 9.19 22.26 3.39
N ASP A 130 10.46 22.12 3.75
CA ASP A 130 11.30 20.96 3.39
C ASP A 130 10.73 19.67 3.98
N GLY A 131 10.26 19.70 5.23
CA GLY A 131 9.60 18.58 5.87
C GLY A 131 8.32 18.16 5.14
N LEU A 132 7.45 19.12 4.80
CA LEU A 132 6.23 18.86 4.05
C LEU A 132 6.50 18.34 2.63
N GLN A 133 7.53 18.85 1.95
CA GLN A 133 7.95 18.34 0.64
C GLN A 133 8.46 16.90 0.73
N SER A 134 9.28 16.58 1.73
CA SER A 134 9.74 15.21 1.96
C SER A 134 8.57 14.27 2.29
N GLU A 135 7.60 14.71 3.08
CA GLU A 135 6.38 13.94 3.35
C GLU A 135 5.53 13.76 2.08
N LEU A 136 5.46 14.77 1.21
CA LEU A 136 4.75 14.71 -0.06
C LEU A 136 5.38 13.66 -1.00
N ASP A 137 6.70 13.61 -1.08
CA ASP A 137 7.42 12.62 -1.90
C ASP A 137 7.16 11.20 -1.41
N VAL A 138 7.26 10.97 -0.09
CA VAL A 138 6.94 9.67 0.53
C VAL A 138 5.48 9.28 0.28
N THR A 139 4.56 10.24 0.37
CA THR A 139 3.14 10.01 0.09
C THR A 139 2.90 9.74 -1.39
N GLY A 140 3.65 10.37 -2.29
CA GLY A 140 3.62 10.11 -3.73
C GLY A 140 4.10 8.70 -4.09
N GLU A 141 5.12 8.17 -3.41
CA GLU A 141 5.54 6.76 -3.55
C GLU A 141 4.47 5.78 -3.02
N LYS A 142 3.85 6.11 -1.88
CA LYS A 142 2.74 5.32 -1.32
C LYS A 142 1.53 5.29 -2.27
N LEU A 143 1.18 6.42 -2.88
CA LEU A 143 0.09 6.49 -3.85
C LEU A 143 0.40 5.66 -5.11
N ARG A 144 1.62 5.73 -5.64
CA ARG A 144 2.04 4.88 -6.76
C ARG A 144 1.93 3.40 -6.40
N SER A 145 2.37 3.02 -5.21
CA SER A 145 2.26 1.65 -4.69
C SER A 145 0.81 1.21 -4.56
N ALA A 146 -0.07 2.07 -4.03
CA ALA A 146 -1.51 1.78 -3.91
C ALA A 146 -2.19 1.59 -5.28
N ARG A 147 -1.82 2.40 -6.29
CA ARG A 147 -2.31 2.23 -7.67
C ARG A 147 -1.88 0.91 -8.29
N LEU A 148 -0.62 0.51 -8.07
CA LEU A 148 -0.12 -0.80 -8.51
C LEU A 148 -0.88 -1.94 -7.82
N ALA A 149 -1.12 -1.83 -6.51
CA ALA A 149 -1.90 -2.80 -5.75
C ALA A 149 -3.34 -2.92 -6.27
N THR A 150 -4.00 -1.80 -6.58
CA THR A 150 -5.35 -1.81 -7.19
C THR A 150 -5.38 -2.47 -8.57
N ASN A 151 -4.38 -2.22 -9.40
CA ASN A 151 -4.28 -2.89 -10.70
C ASN A 151 -4.04 -4.40 -10.53
N ALA A 152 -3.18 -4.80 -9.61
CA ALA A 152 -2.94 -6.21 -9.29
C ALA A 152 -4.21 -6.89 -8.76
N ALA A 153 -4.94 -6.26 -7.84
CA ALA A 153 -6.20 -6.77 -7.30
C ALA A 153 -7.25 -6.95 -8.41
N LYS A 154 -7.35 -6.00 -9.34
CA LYS A 154 -8.24 -6.13 -10.51
C LYS A 154 -7.88 -7.33 -11.39
N THR A 155 -6.58 -7.53 -11.67
CA THR A 155 -6.16 -8.72 -12.43
C THR A 155 -6.42 -10.03 -11.67
N SER A 156 -6.32 -10.03 -10.34
CA SER A 156 -6.65 -11.17 -9.49
C SER A 156 -8.14 -11.52 -9.57
N GLU A 157 -9.01 -10.51 -9.51
CA GLU A 157 -10.47 -10.66 -9.66
C GLU A 157 -10.83 -11.30 -11.01
N ASP A 158 -10.24 -10.82 -12.10
CA ASP A 158 -10.46 -11.36 -13.44
C ASP A 158 -10.02 -12.84 -13.52
N LEU A 159 -8.88 -13.19 -12.93
CA LEU A 159 -8.35 -14.56 -12.92
C LEU A 159 -9.21 -15.52 -12.09
N GLU A 160 -9.64 -15.13 -10.89
CA GLU A 160 -10.52 -15.97 -10.06
C GLU A 160 -11.91 -16.13 -10.71
N SER A 161 -12.43 -15.07 -11.35
CA SER A 161 -13.69 -15.14 -12.11
C SER A 161 -13.60 -16.11 -13.28
N GLN A 162 -12.50 -16.09 -14.03
CA GLN A 162 -12.23 -17.06 -15.09
C GLN A 162 -12.10 -18.49 -14.54
N ARG A 163 -11.42 -18.66 -13.40
CA ARG A 163 -11.28 -19.97 -12.75
C ARG A 163 -12.63 -20.53 -12.34
N LEU A 164 -13.49 -19.71 -11.71
CA LEU A 164 -14.84 -20.09 -11.35
C LEU A 164 -15.66 -20.52 -12.58
N SER A 165 -15.61 -19.74 -13.66
CA SER A 165 -16.28 -20.07 -14.92
C SER A 165 -15.83 -21.43 -15.50
N LYS A 166 -14.51 -21.69 -15.50
CA LYS A 166 -13.96 -22.98 -15.96
C LYS A 166 -14.46 -24.15 -15.10
N LEU A 167 -14.48 -24.01 -13.78
CA LEU A 167 -14.97 -25.05 -12.88
C LEU A 167 -16.48 -25.29 -13.03
N GLN A 168 -17.28 -24.23 -13.24
CA GLN A 168 -18.70 -24.37 -13.54
C GLN A 168 -18.95 -25.10 -14.86
N ALA A 169 -18.15 -24.82 -15.89
CA ALA A 169 -18.22 -25.54 -17.17
C ALA A 169 -17.81 -27.02 -17.03
N LEU A 170 -16.76 -27.30 -16.25
CA LEU A 170 -16.33 -28.66 -15.92
C LEU A 170 -17.45 -29.42 -15.19
N ARG A 171 -18.08 -28.82 -14.17
CA ARG A 171 -19.20 -29.43 -13.46
C ARG A 171 -20.34 -29.81 -14.41
N ARG A 172 -20.71 -28.94 -15.35
CA ARG A 172 -21.76 -29.25 -16.34
C ARG A 172 -21.40 -30.49 -17.16
N ARG A 173 -20.17 -30.55 -17.69
CA ARG A 173 -19.70 -31.73 -18.45
C ARG A 173 -19.71 -33.01 -17.63
N LEU A 174 -19.30 -32.94 -16.35
CA LEU A 174 -19.33 -34.12 -15.47
C LEU A 174 -20.77 -34.57 -15.16
N LEU A 175 -21.70 -33.64 -14.98
CA LEU A 175 -23.12 -33.97 -14.80
C LEU A 175 -23.72 -34.61 -16.05
N ASP A 176 -23.40 -34.10 -17.25
CA ASP A 176 -23.86 -34.69 -18.50
C ASP A 176 -23.37 -36.14 -18.65
N ARG A 177 -22.08 -36.39 -18.38
CA ARG A 177 -21.52 -37.76 -18.36
C ARG A 177 -22.16 -38.65 -17.30
N LEU A 178 -22.50 -38.09 -16.13
CA LEU A 178 -23.13 -38.85 -15.05
C LEU A 178 -24.56 -39.24 -15.42
N ASN A 179 -25.27 -38.41 -16.18
CA ASN A 179 -26.58 -38.76 -16.72
C ASN A 179 -26.47 -39.92 -17.73
N ASP A 180 -25.41 -39.96 -18.54
CA ASP A 180 -25.12 -41.06 -19.47
C ASP A 180 -24.67 -42.34 -18.75
N SER A 181 -24.17 -42.26 -17.51
CA SER A 181 -23.64 -43.38 -16.73
C SER A 181 -23.91 -43.22 -15.22
N PRO A 182 -25.17 -43.35 -14.76
CA PRO A 182 -25.58 -43.00 -13.40
C PRO A 182 -25.06 -43.94 -12.30
N GLY A 183 -24.53 -45.10 -12.67
CA GLY A 183 -23.92 -46.07 -11.76
C GLY A 183 -22.46 -45.79 -11.42
N ASP A 184 -21.81 -44.84 -12.10
CA ASP A 184 -20.38 -44.59 -11.93
C ASP A 184 -20.09 -43.84 -10.62
N VAL A 185 -19.55 -44.56 -9.64
CA VAL A 185 -19.20 -44.04 -8.30
C VAL A 185 -18.04 -43.05 -8.37
N GLU A 186 -17.06 -43.28 -9.25
CA GLU A 186 -15.91 -42.40 -9.41
C GLU A 186 -16.35 -41.07 -10.05
N LEU A 187 -17.26 -41.13 -11.02
CA LEU A 187 -17.82 -39.93 -11.63
C LEU A 187 -18.67 -39.11 -10.64
N LYS A 188 -19.46 -39.77 -9.77
CA LYS A 188 -20.16 -39.09 -8.66
C LYS A 188 -19.19 -38.36 -7.75
N ARG A 189 -18.11 -39.02 -7.34
CA ARG A 189 -17.06 -38.41 -6.51
C ARG A 189 -16.40 -37.21 -7.21
N ARG A 190 -16.14 -37.29 -8.51
CA ARG A 190 -15.61 -36.16 -9.30
C ARG A 190 -16.59 -34.98 -9.33
N VAL A 191 -17.91 -35.23 -9.46
CA VAL A 191 -18.92 -34.18 -9.38
C VAL A 191 -18.91 -33.50 -8.00
N GLU A 192 -18.85 -34.28 -6.92
CA GLU A 192 -18.76 -33.75 -5.55
C GLU A 192 -17.50 -32.89 -5.36
N ASN A 193 -16.33 -33.37 -5.79
CA ASN A 193 -15.09 -32.60 -5.77
C ASN A 193 -15.21 -31.30 -6.56
N ALA A 194 -15.83 -31.34 -7.75
CA ALA A 194 -16.06 -30.14 -8.57
C ALA A 194 -16.99 -29.13 -7.88
N MET A 195 -18.01 -29.59 -7.13
CA MET A 195 -18.89 -28.70 -6.36
C MET A 195 -18.13 -27.97 -5.25
N VAL A 196 -17.30 -28.68 -4.48
CA VAL A 196 -16.48 -28.04 -3.44
C VAL A 196 -15.42 -27.12 -4.03
N ALA A 197 -14.82 -27.50 -5.16
CA ALA A 197 -13.90 -26.63 -5.89
C ALA A 197 -14.59 -25.34 -6.38
N ILE A 198 -15.88 -25.40 -6.75
CA ILE A 198 -16.68 -24.23 -7.10
C ILE A 198 -16.93 -23.34 -5.87
N GLU A 199 -17.29 -23.90 -4.72
CA GLU A 199 -17.44 -23.14 -3.46
C GLU A 199 -16.14 -22.40 -3.10
N ALA A 200 -15.01 -23.11 -3.17
CA ALA A 200 -13.69 -22.54 -2.95
C ALA A 200 -13.35 -21.44 -3.97
N ALA A 201 -13.68 -21.63 -5.25
CA ALA A 201 -13.47 -20.62 -6.27
C ALA A 201 -14.39 -19.39 -6.11
N GLN A 202 -15.64 -19.58 -5.69
CA GLN A 202 -16.56 -18.49 -5.35
C GLN A 202 -16.00 -17.65 -4.21
N SER A 203 -15.54 -18.28 -3.12
CA SER A 203 -14.87 -17.55 -2.04
C SER A 203 -13.58 -16.84 -2.48
N GLY A 204 -12.90 -17.35 -3.52
CA GLY A 204 -11.74 -16.70 -4.12
C GLY A 204 -12.13 -15.44 -4.90
N VAL A 205 -13.25 -15.47 -5.61
CA VAL A 205 -13.83 -14.28 -6.27
C VAL A 205 -14.26 -13.25 -5.22
N ASP A 206 -14.97 -13.67 -4.19
CA ASP A 206 -15.40 -12.79 -3.10
C ASP A 206 -14.17 -12.14 -2.42
N LEU A 207 -13.11 -12.91 -2.18
CA LEU A 207 -11.84 -12.41 -1.64
C LEU A 207 -11.20 -11.38 -2.58
N ALA A 208 -11.06 -11.68 -3.87
CA ALA A 208 -10.45 -10.78 -4.83
C ALA A 208 -11.24 -9.47 -4.97
N GLN A 209 -12.58 -9.54 -4.90
CA GLN A 209 -13.45 -8.36 -4.85
C GLN A 209 -13.22 -7.53 -3.58
N ALA A 210 -13.16 -8.18 -2.42
CA ALA A 210 -12.89 -7.50 -1.16
C ALA A 210 -11.48 -6.87 -1.13
N GLU A 211 -10.47 -7.53 -1.71
CA GLU A 211 -9.12 -6.99 -1.89
C GLU A 211 -9.13 -5.75 -2.79
N LEU A 212 -9.85 -5.80 -3.93
CA LEU A 212 -9.98 -4.67 -4.84
C LEU A 212 -10.72 -3.48 -4.19
N GLU A 213 -11.79 -3.74 -3.46
CA GLU A 213 -12.48 -2.69 -2.70
C GLU A 213 -11.56 -2.05 -1.66
N THR A 214 -10.80 -2.87 -0.93
CA THR A 214 -9.86 -2.40 0.10
C THR A 214 -8.74 -1.56 -0.53
N SER A 215 -8.16 -2.04 -1.63
CA SER A 215 -7.07 -1.32 -2.32
C SER A 215 -7.53 0.02 -2.89
N LYS A 216 -8.77 0.11 -3.38
CA LYS A 216 -9.38 1.38 -3.81
C LYS A 216 -9.52 2.36 -2.65
N LEU A 217 -9.99 1.91 -1.49
CA LEU A 217 -10.08 2.74 -0.29
C LEU A 217 -8.69 3.23 0.18
N GLU A 218 -7.68 2.37 0.14
CA GLU A 218 -6.29 2.75 0.46
C GLU A 218 -5.73 3.77 -0.53
N GLN A 219 -6.03 3.60 -1.82
CA GLN A 219 -5.67 4.57 -2.85
C GLN A 219 -6.34 5.92 -2.59
N GLU A 220 -7.65 5.96 -2.34
CA GLU A 220 -8.38 7.19 -2.02
C GLU A 220 -7.82 7.88 -0.77
N LEU A 221 -7.47 7.11 0.28
CA LEU A 221 -6.81 7.64 1.47
C LEU A 221 -5.45 8.26 1.14
N ALA A 222 -4.65 7.61 0.29
CA ALA A 222 -3.36 8.14 -0.14
C ALA A 222 -3.52 9.43 -0.97
N GLU A 223 -4.52 9.50 -1.85
CA GLU A 223 -4.86 10.70 -2.63
C GLU A 223 -5.25 11.87 -1.72
N LYS A 224 -6.12 11.64 -0.72
CA LYS A 224 -6.48 12.65 0.28
C LYS A 224 -5.29 13.12 1.13
N ARG A 225 -4.38 12.21 1.51
CA ARG A 225 -3.15 12.58 2.23
C ARG A 225 -2.24 13.45 1.37
N GLN A 226 -2.13 13.15 0.08
CA GLN A 226 -1.39 13.97 -0.87
C GLN A 226 -2.02 15.35 -1.02
N GLU A 227 -3.34 15.43 -1.18
CA GLU A 227 -4.11 16.69 -1.25
C GLU A 227 -3.87 17.55 0.00
N LEU A 228 -3.96 16.96 1.19
CA LEU A 228 -3.67 17.65 2.45
C LEU A 228 -2.27 18.25 2.46
N LEU A 229 -1.24 17.48 2.07
CA LEU A 229 0.14 17.97 2.06
C LEU A 229 0.35 19.07 1.03
N GLN A 230 -0.24 18.95 -0.17
CA GLN A 230 -0.20 20.00 -1.18
C GLN A 230 -0.85 21.30 -0.68
N LEU A 231 -2.00 21.21 -0.02
CA LEU A 231 -2.66 22.36 0.61
C LEU A 231 -1.76 23.01 1.67
N LYS A 232 -1.14 22.21 2.55
CA LYS A 232 -0.22 22.72 3.57
C LYS A 232 1.00 23.42 2.93
N ILE A 233 1.59 22.82 1.90
CA ILE A 233 2.73 23.41 1.17
C ILE A 233 2.34 24.74 0.55
N GLN A 234 1.18 24.82 -0.11
CA GLN A 234 0.69 26.06 -0.70
C GLN A 234 0.53 27.16 0.36
N LEU A 235 -0.10 26.85 1.49
CA LEU A 235 -0.25 27.81 2.60
C LEU A 235 1.10 28.27 3.18
N VAL A 236 2.08 27.37 3.28
CA VAL A 236 3.44 27.74 3.68
C VAL A 236 4.03 28.69 2.67
N GLN A 237 4.03 28.33 1.39
CA GLN A 237 4.60 29.10 0.29
C GLN A 237 3.97 30.51 0.18
N ASP A 238 2.66 30.63 0.35
CA ASP A 238 1.92 31.90 0.24
C ASP A 238 2.27 32.91 1.35
N SER A 239 2.79 32.44 2.49
CA SER A 239 3.14 33.30 3.63
C SER A 239 4.60 33.16 4.06
N PHE A 240 5.39 32.60 3.16
CA PHE A 240 6.80 32.39 3.33
C PHE A 240 7.56 33.71 3.16
N ARG A 241 8.50 34.00 4.07
CA ARG A 241 9.45 35.12 3.94
C ARG A 241 10.85 34.62 4.26
N PHE A 242 11.77 34.71 3.30
CA PHE A 242 13.19 34.50 3.55
C PHE A 242 13.79 35.79 4.11
N SER A 243 14.05 35.84 5.42
CA SER A 243 14.87 36.90 5.99
C SER A 243 16.35 36.58 5.84
N GLU A 244 17.19 37.61 5.70
CA GLU A 244 18.65 37.49 5.71
C GLU A 244 19.14 36.84 7.01
N SER A 245 18.50 37.13 8.15
CA SER A 245 18.80 36.47 9.43
C SER A 245 18.57 34.96 9.43
N THR A 246 17.58 34.48 8.67
CA THR A 246 17.31 33.04 8.51
C THR A 246 18.39 32.40 7.67
N LEU A 247 18.82 33.05 6.58
CA LEU A 247 19.95 32.60 5.77
C LEU A 247 21.21 32.50 6.64
N GLN A 248 21.55 33.55 7.38
CA GLN A 248 22.76 33.59 8.20
C GLN A 248 22.78 32.46 9.24
N THR A 249 21.66 32.25 9.95
CA THR A 249 21.55 31.17 10.95
C THR A 249 21.79 29.79 10.32
N GLN A 250 21.30 29.55 9.10
CA GLN A 250 21.50 28.29 8.39
C GLN A 250 22.94 28.14 7.91
N LEU A 251 23.54 29.21 7.37
CA LEU A 251 24.94 29.23 6.96
C LEU A 251 25.89 28.97 8.13
N ASP A 252 25.66 29.61 9.28
CA ASP A 252 26.44 29.41 10.51
C ASP A 252 26.35 27.95 10.99
N SER A 253 25.16 27.34 10.93
CA SER A 253 24.96 25.94 11.29
C SER A 253 25.70 24.97 10.35
N LEU A 254 25.69 25.25 9.05
CA LEU A 254 26.39 24.46 8.04
C LEU A 254 27.91 24.63 8.17
N GLU A 255 28.38 25.82 8.53
CA GLU A 255 29.79 26.10 8.79
C GLU A 255 30.28 25.34 10.04
N ALA A 256 29.52 25.34 11.14
CA ALA A 256 29.83 24.54 12.32
C ALA A 256 29.89 23.03 12.00
N ASP A 257 28.93 22.53 11.21
CA ASP A 257 28.91 21.13 10.76
C ASP A 257 30.11 20.79 9.85
N ARG A 258 30.49 21.72 8.95
CA ARG A 258 31.66 21.60 8.07
C ARG A 258 32.93 21.51 8.90
N ASP A 259 33.09 22.39 9.89
CA ASP A 259 34.29 22.42 10.73
C ASP A 259 34.40 21.13 11.54
N GLN A 260 33.30 20.67 12.15
CA GLN A 260 33.27 19.37 12.85
C GLN A 260 33.59 18.19 11.93
N ALA A 261 33.03 18.15 10.72
CA ALA A 261 33.31 17.09 9.74
C ALA A 261 34.77 17.13 9.27
N THR A 262 35.34 18.32 9.08
CA THR A 262 36.73 18.53 8.65
C THR A 262 37.72 18.09 9.73
N GLU A 263 37.46 18.42 11.00
CA GLU A 263 38.27 17.95 12.13
C GLU A 263 38.25 16.42 12.26
N ARG A 264 37.05 15.81 12.15
CA ARG A 264 36.91 14.35 12.13
C ARG A 264 37.64 13.72 10.95
N LEU A 265 37.58 14.33 9.76
CA LEU A 265 38.29 13.84 8.60
C LEU A 265 39.81 13.89 8.81
N LYS A 266 40.33 14.98 9.39
CA LYS A 266 41.76 15.12 9.73
C LYS A 266 42.21 14.05 10.73
N SER A 267 41.44 13.82 11.79
CA SER A 267 41.77 12.81 12.80
C SER A 267 41.71 11.39 12.22
N PHE A 268 40.73 11.09 11.37
CA PHE A 268 40.65 9.80 10.69
C PHE A 268 41.78 9.59 9.68
N LYS A 269 42.14 10.59 8.87
CA LYS A 269 43.28 10.49 7.94
C LYS A 269 44.59 10.18 8.68
N LYS A 270 44.85 10.85 9.80
CA LYS A 270 46.02 10.57 10.63
C LYS A 270 46.01 9.16 11.21
N SER A 271 44.86 8.69 11.69
CA SER A 271 44.70 7.36 12.28
C SER A 271 44.84 6.25 11.22
N GLU A 272 44.30 6.47 10.02
CA GLU A 272 44.45 5.61 8.85
C GLU A 272 45.91 5.47 8.42
N GLU A 273 46.63 6.59 8.35
CA GLU A 273 48.04 6.61 7.97
C GLU A 273 48.91 5.81 8.96
N VAL A 274 48.72 6.01 10.27
CA VAL A 274 49.44 5.25 11.31
C VAL A 274 49.14 3.75 11.21
N SER A 275 47.87 3.37 11.02
CA SER A 275 47.50 1.96 10.93
C SER A 275 47.95 1.31 9.62
N SER A 276 47.97 2.06 8.52
CA SER A 276 48.47 1.60 7.21
C SER A 276 49.99 1.43 7.23
N GLN A 277 50.72 2.36 7.83
CA GLN A 277 52.17 2.23 8.04
C GLN A 277 52.49 0.97 8.86
N ARG A 278 51.76 0.75 9.96
CA ARG A 278 51.96 -0.43 10.80
C ARG A 278 51.59 -1.73 10.10
N LEU A 279 50.53 -1.73 9.31
CA LEU A 279 50.16 -2.88 8.46
C LEU A 279 51.28 -3.18 7.45
N ASN A 280 51.84 -2.15 6.80
CA ASN A 280 52.94 -2.34 5.86
C ASN A 280 54.18 -2.91 6.54
N THR A 281 54.54 -2.44 7.74
CA THR A 281 55.66 -3.02 8.51
C THR A 281 55.42 -4.51 8.82
N LEU A 282 54.21 -4.87 9.26
CA LEU A 282 53.85 -6.27 9.53
C LEU A 282 53.85 -7.16 8.28
N LEU A 283 53.59 -6.58 7.10
CA LEU A 283 53.64 -7.30 5.81
C LEU A 283 55.06 -7.42 5.26
N GLU A 284 55.97 -6.51 5.63
CA GLU A 284 57.39 -6.55 5.26
C GLU A 284 58.20 -7.53 6.13
N ASP A 285 57.73 -7.82 7.35
CA ASP A 285 58.34 -8.77 8.29
C ASP A 285 58.10 -10.25 7.88
N GLY A 286 58.87 -10.76 6.92
CA GLY A 286 59.13 -12.20 6.74
C GLY A 286 57.91 -13.14 6.62
N ILE A 287 58.07 -14.40 7.05
CA ILE A 287 56.96 -15.37 7.12
C ILE A 287 56.19 -15.09 8.42
N PRO A 288 54.93 -14.66 8.35
CA PRO A 288 54.20 -14.25 9.54
C PRO A 288 53.88 -15.46 10.44
N ASP A 289 54.09 -15.30 11.75
CA ASP A 289 53.62 -16.27 12.74
C ASP A 289 52.09 -16.18 12.94
N SER A 290 51.51 -17.12 13.70
CA SER A 290 50.05 -17.17 13.88
C SER A 290 49.46 -15.94 14.56
N GLU A 291 50.23 -15.24 15.41
CA GLU A 291 49.78 -13.99 16.06
C GLU A 291 49.81 -12.83 15.06
N GLN A 292 50.86 -12.73 14.24
CA GLN A 292 50.99 -11.74 13.16
C GLN A 292 49.89 -11.89 12.11
N VAL A 293 49.50 -13.12 11.73
CA VAL A 293 48.37 -13.33 10.81
C VAL A 293 47.07 -12.74 11.36
N SER A 294 46.82 -12.91 12.66
CA SER A 294 45.62 -12.35 13.32
C SER A 294 45.67 -10.82 13.41
N GLU A 295 46.84 -10.24 13.70
CA GLU A 295 47.02 -8.79 13.74
C GLU A 295 46.88 -8.18 12.34
N ILE A 296 47.45 -8.79 11.31
CA ILE A 296 47.33 -8.36 9.90
C ILE A 296 45.85 -8.33 9.49
N ALA A 297 45.09 -9.39 9.78
CA ALA A 297 43.67 -9.46 9.43
C ALA A 297 42.85 -8.37 10.15
N ALA A 298 43.06 -8.19 11.46
CA ALA A 298 42.40 -7.13 12.22
C ALA A 298 42.74 -5.73 11.70
N ARG A 299 44.00 -5.49 11.32
CA ARG A 299 44.47 -4.21 10.77
C ARG A 299 43.92 -3.94 9.38
N GLN A 300 43.80 -4.95 8.52
CA GLN A 300 43.16 -4.83 7.22
C GLN A 300 41.67 -4.48 7.34
N GLU A 301 40.93 -5.15 8.22
CA GLU A 301 39.54 -4.82 8.50
C GLU A 301 39.40 -3.39 9.08
N TRP A 302 40.35 -3.01 9.93
CA TRP A 302 40.40 -1.67 10.51
C TRP A 302 40.64 -0.60 9.43
N VAL A 303 41.60 -0.79 8.52
CA VAL A 303 41.90 0.13 7.40
C VAL A 303 40.70 0.26 6.46
N THR A 304 40.09 -0.85 6.05
CA THR A 304 38.91 -0.82 5.16
C THR A 304 37.73 -0.10 5.79
N THR A 305 37.46 -0.34 7.08
CA THR A 305 36.44 0.38 7.85
C THR A 305 36.73 1.88 7.90
N HIS A 306 37.98 2.27 8.09
CA HIS A 306 38.40 3.67 8.14
C HIS A 306 38.29 4.37 6.78
N GLN A 307 38.67 3.68 5.70
CA GLN A 307 38.47 4.17 4.33
C GLN A 307 37.00 4.44 4.03
N ARG A 308 36.10 3.53 4.46
CA ARG A 308 34.65 3.73 4.33
C ARG A 308 34.17 4.94 5.13
N LYS A 309 34.62 5.10 6.38
CA LYS A 309 34.27 6.26 7.21
C LYS A 309 34.79 7.58 6.63
N ARG A 310 36.02 7.57 6.09
CA ARG A 310 36.61 8.71 5.39
C ARG A 310 35.76 9.12 4.20
N ARG A 311 35.38 8.17 3.35
CA ARG A 311 34.52 8.41 2.19
C ARG A 311 33.17 9.00 2.60
N LEU A 312 32.52 8.45 3.64
CA LEU A 312 31.26 8.99 4.16
C LEU A 312 31.40 10.43 4.68
N LEU A 313 32.55 10.79 5.26
CA LEU A 313 32.81 12.16 5.71
C LEU A 313 33.08 13.10 4.54
N GLU A 314 33.80 12.65 3.51
CA GLU A 314 34.01 13.41 2.27
C GLU A 314 32.67 13.65 1.55
N GLU A 315 31.82 12.62 1.43
CA GLU A 315 30.44 12.74 0.92
C GLU A 315 29.60 13.71 1.78
N LYS A 316 29.74 13.68 3.12
CA LYS A 316 29.08 14.65 4.01
C LYS A 316 29.54 16.09 3.74
N LEU A 317 30.83 16.32 3.50
CA LEU A 317 31.36 17.66 3.19
C LEU A 317 30.83 18.18 1.86
N GLU A 318 30.77 17.34 0.82
CA GLU A 318 30.15 17.69 -0.47
C GLU A 318 28.65 18.01 -0.32
N TYR A 319 27.94 17.24 0.51
CA TYR A 319 26.55 17.51 0.84
C TYR A 319 26.36 18.85 1.56
N ILE A 320 27.25 19.21 2.48
CA ILE A 320 27.20 20.51 3.18
C ILE A 320 27.37 21.68 2.19
N LEU A 321 28.32 21.57 1.25
CA LEU A 321 28.51 22.58 0.20
C LEU A 321 27.28 22.72 -0.70
N SER A 322 26.73 21.60 -1.14
CA SER A 322 25.50 21.60 -1.95
C SER A 322 24.32 22.22 -1.22
N ARG A 323 24.22 21.99 0.10
CA ARG A 323 23.20 22.61 0.96
C ARG A 323 23.41 24.11 1.10
N ARG A 324 24.66 24.56 1.25
CA ARG A 324 24.99 25.99 1.29
C ARG A 324 24.52 26.69 0.01
N ASP A 325 24.90 26.18 -1.15
CA ASP A 325 24.52 26.76 -2.44
C ASP A 325 23.00 26.81 -2.61
N LEU A 326 22.29 25.78 -2.15
CA LEU A 326 20.84 25.74 -2.14
C LEU A 326 20.22 26.85 -1.27
N TRP A 327 20.76 27.08 -0.06
CA TRP A 327 20.27 28.14 0.82
C TRP A 327 20.51 29.55 0.24
N GLU A 328 21.70 29.78 -0.32
CA GLU A 328 22.03 31.04 -1.00
C GLU A 328 21.10 31.26 -2.20
N TRP A 329 20.87 30.24 -3.03
CA TRP A 329 19.92 30.31 -4.15
C TRP A 329 18.48 30.59 -3.70
N ARG A 330 18.02 29.92 -2.64
CA ARG A 330 16.68 30.12 -2.07
C ARG A 330 16.47 31.55 -1.55
N TYR A 331 17.49 32.15 -0.94
CA TYR A 331 17.43 33.55 -0.53
C TYR A 331 17.33 34.48 -1.75
N LEU A 332 18.08 34.21 -2.81
CA LEU A 332 18.00 35.03 -4.04
C LEU A 332 16.63 34.95 -4.72
N THR A 333 15.96 33.79 -4.69
CA THR A 333 14.65 33.62 -5.33
C THR A 333 13.47 34.09 -4.47
N HIS A 334 13.60 34.08 -3.14
CA HIS A 334 12.47 34.32 -2.24
C HIS A 334 12.71 35.44 -1.20
N GLY A 335 13.89 36.05 -1.17
CA GLY A 335 14.28 37.10 -0.22
C GLY A 335 14.20 38.53 -0.75
N VAL A 336 13.87 38.73 -2.03
CA VAL A 336 13.99 40.05 -2.71
C VAL A 336 12.67 40.81 -2.87
N GLU A 337 11.51 40.23 -2.54
CA GLU A 337 10.24 40.96 -2.65
C GLU A 337 9.93 41.81 -1.40
N PHE A 338 10.15 43.13 -1.57
CA PHE A 338 9.71 44.29 -0.77
C PHE A 338 10.56 44.73 0.44
N ASP A 339 11.77 45.22 0.16
CA ASP A 339 12.23 46.46 0.80
C ASP A 339 11.69 47.65 -0.02
N ILE A 340 10.43 48.03 0.20
CA ILE A 340 10.02 49.42 -0.10
C ILE A 340 10.21 50.20 1.20
N PRO A 341 11.18 51.12 1.27
CA PRO A 341 11.29 52.01 2.42
C PRO A 341 10.07 52.93 2.47
N GLU A 342 9.46 53.07 3.64
CA GLU A 342 8.52 54.16 3.97
C GLU A 342 9.21 55.52 3.99
#